data_AF-A0A8J4YBH5-F1
#
_entry.id   AF-A0A8J4YBH5-F1
#
_cell.length_a   1.000
_cell.length_b   1.000
_cell.length_c   1.000
_cell.angle_alpha   90.00
_cell.angle_beta   90.00
_cell.angle_gamma   90.00
#
_symmetry.space_group_name_H-M   'P 1'
#
loop_
_entity.id
_entity.type
_entity.pdbx_description
1 polymer ?
#
loop_
_entity_poly.entity_id
_entity_poly.type
_entity_poly.pdbx_seq_one_letter_code
_entity_poly.pdbx_strand_id
1 'polypeptide(L)'
;MGKKLGSCIEKARPFYEALELARTSQLECQRAAVQYQRANALHQAAKETIALAEERFVNSRHENWQFDSAWQEMLNHATMKVMEAEAQKAASEREHMRRAAVFQEAEQRVQQLQRGLKSSINKSLAYFEEKNRVEAQLESQKERVMQLQEAIAGSKTSYAQSLRRLEQGRIGHRAHRAVSRWADGSKSRRGLGARLENA
;
A
#
# COMPACT_ATOMS: atom_id res chain seq x y z
N MET A 1 -15.16 -13.30 -46.26
CA MET A 1 -15.84 -12.51 -45.21
C MET A 1 -14.91 -12.04 -44.08
N GLY A 2 -13.87 -12.80 -43.68
CA GLY A 2 -12.95 -12.42 -42.59
C GLY A 2 -12.13 -11.13 -42.77
N LYS A 3 -11.70 -10.79 -44.00
CA LYS A 3 -10.90 -9.56 -44.26
C LYS A 3 -11.67 -8.25 -44.00
N LYS A 4 -13.00 -8.23 -44.18
CA LYS A 4 -13.84 -7.05 -43.94
C LYS A 4 -14.11 -6.81 -42.45
N LEU A 5 -14.23 -7.89 -41.67
CA LEU A 5 -14.33 -7.83 -40.20
C LEU A 5 -13.01 -7.36 -39.59
N GLY A 6 -11.87 -7.88 -40.06
CA GLY A 6 -10.54 -7.43 -39.62
C GLY A 6 -10.31 -5.93 -39.80
N SER A 7 -10.70 -5.35 -40.95
CA SER A 7 -10.60 -3.90 -41.17
C SER A 7 -11.50 -3.06 -40.25
N CYS A 8 -12.68 -3.58 -39.85
CA CYS A 8 -13.55 -2.90 -38.90
C CYS A 8 -13.00 -2.96 -37.48
N ILE A 9 -12.36 -4.08 -37.11
CA ILE A 9 -11.72 -4.28 -35.81
C ILE A 9 -10.52 -3.33 -35.65
N GLU A 10 -9.64 -3.25 -36.65
CA GLU A 10 -8.48 -2.33 -36.63
C GLU A 10 -8.92 -0.87 -36.51
N LYS A 11 -10.00 -0.48 -37.21
CA LYS A 11 -10.55 0.88 -37.14
C LYS A 11 -11.22 1.20 -35.80
N ALA A 12 -11.75 0.19 -35.10
CA ALA A 12 -12.39 0.39 -33.80
C ALA A 12 -11.39 0.35 -32.62
N ARG A 13 -10.17 -0.17 -32.81
CA ARG A 13 -9.14 -0.24 -31.76
C ARG A 13 -8.88 1.11 -31.06
N PRO A 14 -8.70 2.24 -31.76
CA PRO A 14 -8.45 3.53 -31.09
C PRO A 14 -9.60 3.98 -30.18
N PHE A 15 -10.83 3.58 -30.49
CA PHE A 15 -11.99 3.88 -29.64
C PHE A 15 -11.93 3.09 -28.33
N TYR A 16 -11.65 1.78 -28.38
CA TYR A 16 -11.55 0.96 -27.17
C TYR A 16 -10.32 1.34 -26.32
N GLU A 17 -9.20 1.71 -26.95
CA GLU A 17 -8.03 2.25 -26.22
C GLU A 17 -8.34 3.57 -25.52
N ALA A 18 -9.04 4.50 -26.20
CA ALA A 18 -9.47 5.75 -25.59
C ALA A 18 -10.48 5.53 -24.46
N LEU A 19 -11.35 4.52 -24.58
CA LEU A 19 -12.34 4.16 -23.57
C LEU A 19 -11.68 3.58 -22.30
N GLU A 20 -10.69 2.71 -22.47
CA GLU A 20 -9.88 2.24 -21.33
C GLU A 20 -9.10 3.38 -20.69
N LEU A 21 -8.51 4.29 -21.48
CA LEU A 21 -7.83 5.48 -20.95
C LEU A 21 -8.78 6.42 -20.18
N ALA A 22 -10.01 6.62 -20.67
CA ALA A 22 -11.01 7.41 -19.98
C ALA A 22 -11.41 6.75 -18.66
N ARG A 23 -11.60 5.42 -18.64
CA ARG A 23 -11.90 4.66 -17.42
C ARG A 23 -10.78 4.74 -16.39
N THR A 24 -9.52 4.55 -16.80
CA THR A 24 -8.38 4.66 -15.88
C THR A 24 -8.22 6.09 -15.35
N SER A 25 -8.35 7.10 -16.22
CA SER A 25 -8.31 8.52 -15.83
C SER A 25 -9.45 8.88 -14.87
N GLN A 26 -10.65 8.31 -15.08
CA GLN A 26 -11.79 8.48 -14.17
C GLN A 26 -11.48 7.92 -12.78
N LEU A 27 -10.93 6.71 -12.71
CA LEU A 27 -10.57 6.07 -11.44
C LEU A 27 -9.47 6.86 -10.71
N GLU A 28 -8.47 7.36 -11.44
CA GLU A 28 -7.44 8.22 -10.88
C GLU A 28 -8.00 9.54 -10.37
N CYS A 29 -8.92 10.16 -11.12
CA CYS A 29 -9.60 11.38 -10.71
C CYS A 29 -10.43 11.16 -9.45
N GLN A 30 -11.20 10.07 -9.37
CA GLN A 30 -11.96 9.71 -8.17
C GLN A 30 -11.04 9.48 -6.97
N ARG A 31 -9.93 8.76 -7.17
CA ARG A 31 -8.93 8.54 -6.12
C ARG A 31 -8.31 9.85 -5.63
N ALA A 32 -8.02 10.80 -6.53
CA ALA A 32 -7.52 12.12 -6.17
C ALA A 32 -8.61 12.96 -5.46
N ALA A 33 -9.87 12.85 -5.86
CA ALA A 33 -11.00 13.52 -5.22
C ALA A 33 -11.17 13.06 -3.76
N VAL A 34 -11.10 11.74 -3.52
CA VAL A 34 -11.16 11.18 -2.15
C VAL A 34 -9.99 11.68 -1.28
N GLN A 35 -8.79 11.78 -1.86
CA GLN A 35 -7.63 12.35 -1.15
C GLN A 35 -7.84 13.82 -0.80
N TYR A 36 -8.35 14.63 -1.73
CA TYR A 36 -8.69 16.02 -1.48
C TYR A 36 -9.75 16.17 -0.39
N GLN A 37 -10.81 15.36 -0.43
CA GLN A 37 -11.85 15.35 0.60
C GLN A 37 -11.27 15.02 1.98
N ARG A 38 -10.39 14.02 2.07
CA ARG A 38 -9.69 13.67 3.31
C ARG A 38 -8.80 14.80 3.82
N ALA A 39 -8.04 15.45 2.93
CA ALA A 39 -7.18 16.58 3.29
C ALA A 39 -8.01 17.79 3.76
N ASN A 40 -9.14 18.06 3.11
CA ASN A 40 -10.06 19.11 3.53
C ASN A 40 -10.69 18.81 4.91
N ALA A 41 -11.09 17.57 5.17
CA ALA A 41 -11.60 17.16 6.48
C ALA A 41 -10.55 17.33 7.59
N LEU A 42 -9.29 16.99 7.31
CA LEU A 42 -8.18 17.22 8.25
C LEU A 42 -7.96 18.71 8.54
N HIS A 43 -8.04 19.56 7.51
CA HIS A 43 -7.94 21.01 7.66
C HIS A 43 -9.06 21.58 8.53
N GLN A 44 -10.31 21.12 8.32
CA GLN A 44 -11.44 21.55 9.15
C GLN A 44 -11.26 21.11 10.61
N ALA A 45 -10.88 19.85 10.86
CA ALA A 45 -10.61 19.37 12.21
C ALA A 45 -9.47 20.14 12.91
N ALA A 46 -8.43 20.54 12.16
CA ALA A 46 -7.33 21.35 12.69
C ALA A 46 -7.81 22.77 13.05
N LYS A 47 -8.68 23.38 12.23
CA LYS A 47 -9.31 24.67 12.52
C LYS A 47 -10.24 24.60 13.73
N GLU A 48 -11.04 23.56 13.84
CA GLU A 48 -11.90 23.30 15.01
C GLU A 48 -11.07 23.17 16.29
N THR A 49 -9.89 22.55 16.22
CA THR A 49 -8.98 22.46 17.37
C THR A 49 -8.51 23.84 17.85
N ILE A 50 -8.20 24.76 16.92
CA ILE A 50 -7.86 26.15 17.27
C ILE A 50 -9.07 26.87 17.85
N ALA A 51 -10.24 26.76 17.20
CA ALA A 51 -11.46 27.42 17.66
C ALA A 51 -11.85 26.99 19.10
N LEU A 52 -11.74 25.70 19.42
CA LEU A 52 -11.98 25.18 20.77
C LEU A 52 -10.93 25.67 21.79
N ALA A 53 -9.68 25.84 21.36
CA ALA A 53 -8.62 26.40 22.20
C ALA A 53 -8.87 27.90 22.50
N GLU A 54 -9.30 28.65 21.49
CA GLU A 54 -9.70 30.06 21.62
C GLU A 54 -10.93 30.23 22.53
N GLU A 55 -11.95 29.39 22.38
CA GLU A 55 -13.14 29.40 23.23
C GLU A 55 -12.78 29.15 24.70
N ARG A 56 -11.93 28.15 24.97
CA ARG A 56 -11.41 27.90 26.32
C ARG A 56 -10.64 29.09 26.87
N PHE A 57 -9.83 29.76 26.05
CA PHE A 57 -9.14 31.01 26.42
C PHE A 57 -10.08 32.13 26.86
N VAL A 58 -11.15 32.35 26.10
CA VAL A 58 -12.12 33.39 26.42
C VAL A 58 -12.92 33.04 27.67
N ASN A 59 -13.32 31.78 27.86
CA ASN A 59 -14.13 31.35 28.99
C ASN A 59 -13.34 31.28 30.32
N SER A 60 -12.06 30.93 30.29
CA SER A 60 -11.19 30.83 31.47
C SER A 60 -10.53 32.16 31.88
N ARG A 61 -10.82 33.27 31.17
CA ARG A 61 -10.34 34.62 31.52
C ARG A 61 -10.83 35.13 32.89
N HIS A 62 -11.89 34.52 33.44
CA HIS A 62 -12.45 34.87 34.74
C HIS A 62 -11.70 34.26 35.94
N GLU A 63 -10.81 33.28 35.72
CA GLU A 63 -10.08 32.57 36.78
C GLU A 63 -8.55 32.74 36.64
N ASN A 64 -8.01 33.95 36.85
CA ASN A 64 -6.56 34.21 37.01
C ASN A 64 -5.60 33.44 36.06
N TRP A 65 -6.07 33.09 34.86
CA TRP A 65 -5.33 32.19 33.98
C TRP A 65 -4.20 32.99 33.32
N GLN A 66 -2.97 32.56 33.58
CA GLN A 66 -1.79 33.16 32.99
C GLN A 66 -1.48 32.45 31.67
N PHE A 67 -1.27 33.24 30.61
CA PHE A 67 -0.71 32.76 29.35
C PHE A 67 0.71 32.25 29.65
N ASP A 68 0.83 30.94 29.88
CA ASP A 68 2.09 30.28 30.25
C ASP A 68 2.85 29.80 29.01
N SER A 69 4.11 29.39 29.21
CA SER A 69 4.96 28.91 28.11
C SER A 69 4.38 27.66 27.43
N ALA A 70 3.69 26.79 28.19
CA ALA A 70 3.10 25.56 27.67
C ALA A 70 1.90 25.84 26.75
N TRP A 71 1.08 26.84 27.06
CA TRP A 71 -0.04 27.25 26.23
C TRP A 71 0.42 27.97 24.96
N GLN A 72 1.48 28.79 25.05
CA GLN A 72 2.10 29.37 23.87
C GLN A 72 2.63 28.29 22.90
N GLU A 73 3.31 27.28 23.43
CA GLU A 73 3.79 26.14 22.64
C GLU A 73 2.64 25.34 22.01
N MET A 74 1.55 25.10 22.75
CA MET A 74 0.35 24.45 22.24
C MET A 74 -0.25 25.22 21.05
N LEU A 75 -0.40 26.54 21.18
CA LEU A 75 -0.96 27.39 20.13
C LEU A 75 -0.06 27.43 18.90
N ASN A 76 1.25 27.56 19.11
CA ASN A 76 2.24 27.50 18.02
C ASN A 76 2.14 26.18 17.25
N HIS A 77 2.08 25.05 17.96
CA HIS A 77 1.94 23.74 17.34
C HIS A 77 0.60 23.58 16.60
N ALA A 78 -0.52 24.01 17.20
CA ALA A 78 -1.82 23.98 16.54
C ALA A 78 -1.85 24.84 15.27
N THR A 79 -1.25 26.03 15.32
CA THR A 79 -1.13 26.95 14.17
C THR A 79 -0.27 26.34 13.06
N MET A 80 0.89 25.75 13.40
CA MET A 80 1.72 25.01 12.45
C MET A 80 0.94 23.87 11.78
N LYS A 81 0.15 23.12 12.55
CA LYS A 81 -0.65 22.01 12.04
C LYS A 81 -1.77 22.45 11.10
N VAL A 82 -2.42 23.60 11.37
CA VAL A 82 -3.39 24.19 10.44
C VAL A 82 -2.72 24.66 9.16
N MET A 83 -1.55 25.30 9.24
CA MET A 83 -0.79 25.69 8.05
C MET A 83 -0.37 24.47 7.20
N GLU A 84 0.09 23.40 7.84
CA GLU A 84 0.46 22.16 7.15
C GLU A 84 -0.76 21.49 6.50
N ALA A 85 -1.89 21.41 7.21
CA ALA A 85 -3.13 20.87 6.66
C ALA A 85 -3.66 21.71 5.48
N GLU A 86 -3.51 23.03 5.53
CA GLU A 86 -3.86 23.93 4.42
C GLU A 86 -2.98 23.71 3.20
N ALA A 87 -1.66 23.58 3.40
CA ALA A 87 -0.71 23.27 2.32
C ALA A 87 -1.04 21.92 1.66
N GLN A 88 -1.34 20.89 2.47
CA GLN A 88 -1.70 19.56 1.98
C GLN A 88 -3.06 19.56 1.24
N LYS A 89 -4.03 20.33 1.73
CA LYS A 89 -5.30 20.55 1.02
C LYS A 89 -5.06 21.21 -0.34
N ALA A 90 -4.26 22.28 -0.41
CA ALA A 90 -3.97 22.97 -1.66
C ALA A 90 -3.22 22.09 -2.67
N ALA A 91 -2.27 21.26 -2.20
CA ALA A 91 -1.56 20.32 -3.05
C ALA A 91 -2.50 19.23 -3.62
N SER A 92 -3.34 18.64 -2.78
CA SER A 92 -4.31 17.62 -3.20
C SER A 92 -5.41 18.18 -4.13
N GLU A 93 -5.82 19.43 -3.93
CA GLU A 93 -6.74 20.13 -4.83
C GLU A 93 -6.15 20.31 -6.22
N ARG A 94 -4.90 20.78 -6.32
CA ARG A 94 -4.19 20.95 -7.60
C ARG A 94 -4.06 19.62 -8.34
N GLU A 95 -3.72 18.54 -7.64
CA GLU A 95 -3.62 17.21 -8.25
C GLU A 95 -4.99 16.70 -8.73
N HIS A 96 -6.05 16.89 -7.93
CA HIS A 96 -7.41 16.55 -8.34
C HIS A 96 -7.83 17.31 -9.61
N MET A 97 -7.59 18.63 -9.67
CA MET A 97 -7.91 19.45 -10.85
C MET A 97 -7.11 19.02 -12.08
N ARG A 98 -5.82 18.70 -11.90
CA ARG A 98 -4.98 18.17 -12.97
C ARG A 98 -5.53 16.84 -13.52
N ARG A 99 -5.90 15.90 -12.65
CA ARG A 99 -6.47 14.60 -13.06
C ARG A 99 -7.85 14.76 -13.69
N ALA A 100 -8.67 15.68 -13.18
CA ALA A 100 -9.97 16.01 -13.77
C ALA A 100 -9.83 16.55 -15.19
N ALA A 101 -8.84 17.40 -15.46
CA ALA A 101 -8.57 17.91 -16.81
C ALA A 101 -8.18 16.77 -17.79
N VAL A 102 -7.32 15.84 -17.35
CA VAL A 102 -6.94 14.67 -18.16
C VAL A 102 -8.16 13.77 -18.43
N PHE A 103 -9.00 13.53 -17.42
CA PHE A 103 -10.24 12.77 -17.60
C PHE A 103 -11.18 13.44 -18.60
N GLN A 104 -11.36 14.77 -18.51
CA GLN A 104 -12.18 15.52 -19.46
C GLN A 104 -11.65 15.44 -20.89
N GLU A 105 -10.33 15.54 -21.09
CA GLU A 105 -9.70 15.38 -22.40
C GLU A 105 -9.91 13.96 -22.96
N ALA A 106 -9.73 12.93 -22.14
CA ALA A 106 -9.96 11.54 -22.52
C ALA A 106 -11.43 11.30 -22.91
N GLU A 107 -12.39 11.80 -22.13
CA GLU A 107 -13.82 11.74 -22.43
C GLU A 107 -14.16 12.44 -23.75
N GLN A 108 -13.63 13.64 -24.00
CA GLN A 108 -13.83 14.33 -25.27
C GLN A 108 -13.31 13.50 -26.45
N ARG A 109 -12.15 12.87 -26.30
CA ARG A 109 -11.57 11.99 -27.32
C ARG A 109 -12.45 10.76 -27.58
N VAL A 110 -13.00 10.14 -26.54
CA VAL A 110 -13.95 9.03 -26.67
C VAL A 110 -15.19 9.48 -27.45
N GLN A 111 -15.77 10.63 -27.10
CA GLN A 111 -16.95 11.16 -27.79
C GLN A 111 -16.67 11.48 -29.27
N GLN A 112 -15.51 12.04 -29.60
CA GLN A 112 -15.10 12.30 -30.98
C GLN A 112 -14.99 10.99 -31.78
N LEU A 113 -14.31 9.98 -31.23
CA LEU A 113 -14.14 8.68 -31.87
C LEU A 113 -15.47 7.92 -32.00
N GLN A 114 -16.34 8.00 -31.00
CA GLN A 114 -17.67 7.38 -31.04
C GLN A 114 -18.52 7.95 -32.18
N ARG A 115 -18.49 9.27 -32.39
CA ARG A 115 -19.19 9.92 -33.51
C ARG A 115 -18.62 9.51 -34.87
N GLY A 116 -17.29 9.40 -34.99
CA GLY A 116 -16.62 9.07 -36.25
C GLY A 116 -16.67 7.58 -36.64
N LEU A 117 -16.75 6.66 -35.68
CA LEU A 117 -16.52 5.22 -35.90
C LEU A 117 -17.73 4.32 -35.56
N LYS A 118 -18.92 4.89 -35.36
CA LYS A 118 -20.14 4.19 -34.89
C LYS A 118 -20.44 2.87 -35.61
N SER A 119 -20.33 2.82 -36.94
CA SER A 119 -20.59 1.58 -37.72
C SER A 119 -19.52 0.50 -37.50
N SER A 120 -18.25 0.90 -37.38
CA SER A 120 -17.13 -0.01 -37.13
C SER A 120 -17.19 -0.58 -35.71
N ILE A 121 -17.50 0.26 -34.72
CA ILE A 121 -17.68 -0.13 -33.31
C ILE A 121 -18.77 -1.20 -33.18
N ASN A 122 -19.96 -0.96 -33.75
CA ASN A 122 -21.07 -1.92 -33.68
C ASN A 122 -20.74 -3.27 -34.32
N LYS A 123 -19.97 -3.29 -35.42
CA LYS A 123 -19.56 -4.52 -36.10
C LYS A 123 -18.46 -5.27 -35.36
N SER A 124 -17.59 -4.56 -34.64
CA SER A 124 -16.51 -5.16 -33.86
C SER A 124 -16.91 -5.53 -32.44
N LEU A 125 -18.08 -5.11 -31.96
CA LEU A 125 -18.52 -5.27 -30.56
C LEU A 125 -18.41 -6.72 -30.07
N ALA A 126 -19.00 -7.68 -30.81
CA ALA A 126 -18.97 -9.10 -30.44
C ALA A 126 -17.55 -9.67 -30.36
N TYR A 127 -16.61 -9.16 -31.18
CA TYR A 127 -15.21 -9.56 -31.11
C TYR A 127 -14.55 -9.03 -29.83
N PHE A 128 -14.74 -7.76 -29.50
CA PHE A 128 -14.15 -7.16 -28.30
C PHE A 128 -14.76 -7.70 -27.01
N GLU A 129 -16.04 -8.04 -26.98
CA GLU A 129 -16.68 -8.72 -25.84
C GLU A 129 -16.07 -10.09 -25.58
N GLU A 130 -15.94 -10.91 -26.62
CA GLU A 130 -15.32 -12.24 -26.48
C GLU A 130 -13.83 -12.13 -26.13
N LYS A 131 -13.11 -11.19 -26.73
CA LYS A 131 -11.71 -10.88 -26.39
C LYS A 131 -11.59 -10.52 -24.91
N ASN A 132 -12.42 -9.62 -24.41
CA ASN A 132 -12.40 -9.20 -23.01
C ASN A 132 -12.72 -10.37 -22.06
N ARG A 133 -13.63 -11.27 -22.44
CA ARG A 133 -13.94 -12.49 -21.66
C ARG A 133 -12.73 -13.40 -21.53
N VAL A 134 -12.03 -13.67 -22.64
CA VAL A 134 -10.84 -14.52 -22.65
C VAL A 134 -9.68 -13.85 -21.92
N GLU A 135 -9.50 -12.53 -22.10
CA GLU A 135 -8.49 -11.76 -21.37
C GLU A 135 -8.72 -11.79 -19.85
N ALA A 136 -9.97 -11.67 -19.40
CA ALA A 136 -10.31 -11.79 -17.97
C ALA A 136 -10.04 -13.19 -17.41
N GLN A 137 -10.37 -14.24 -18.17
CA GLN A 137 -10.05 -15.62 -17.77
C GLN A 137 -8.53 -15.84 -17.69
N LEU A 138 -7.78 -15.32 -18.66
CA LEU A 138 -6.33 -15.42 -18.68
C LEU A 138 -5.71 -14.68 -17.48
N GLU A 139 -6.19 -13.49 -17.16
CA GLU A 139 -5.70 -12.73 -16.01
C GLU A 139 -5.98 -13.44 -14.68
N SER A 140 -7.17 -14.01 -14.50
CA SER A 140 -7.48 -14.85 -13.34
C SER A 140 -6.56 -16.07 -13.23
N GLN A 141 -6.22 -16.72 -14.35
CA GLN A 141 -5.25 -17.83 -14.33
C GLN A 141 -3.83 -17.34 -13.97
N LYS A 142 -3.40 -16.18 -14.48
CA LYS A 142 -2.10 -15.59 -14.10
C LYS A 142 -2.03 -15.29 -12.60
N GLU A 143 -3.06 -14.67 -12.04
CA GLU A 143 -3.14 -14.40 -10.59
C GLU A 143 -3.05 -15.71 -9.79
N ARG A 144 -3.76 -16.75 -10.20
CA ARG A 144 -3.70 -18.07 -9.55
C ARG A 144 -2.30 -18.67 -9.62
N VAL A 145 -1.61 -18.55 -10.76
CA VAL A 145 -0.22 -19.00 -10.91
C VAL A 145 0.71 -18.21 -9.99
N MET A 146 0.55 -16.88 -9.91
CA MET A 146 1.36 -16.04 -9.02
C MET A 146 1.17 -16.42 -7.55
N GLN A 147 -0.07 -16.63 -7.11
CA GLN A 147 -0.37 -17.07 -5.74
C GLN A 147 0.24 -18.43 -5.42
N LEU A 148 0.18 -19.38 -6.36
CA LEU A 148 0.81 -20.70 -6.20
C LEU A 148 2.33 -20.59 -6.13
N GLN A 149 2.93 -19.73 -6.96
CA GLN A 149 4.38 -19.47 -6.91
C GLN A 149 4.81 -18.88 -5.58
N GLU A 150 4.06 -17.90 -5.06
CA GLU A 150 4.30 -17.30 -3.75
C GLU A 150 4.14 -18.33 -2.62
N ALA A 151 3.09 -19.16 -2.66
CA ALA A 151 2.88 -20.24 -1.69
C ALA A 151 4.02 -21.28 -1.71
N ILE A 152 4.51 -21.65 -2.90
CA ILE A 152 5.66 -22.56 -3.04
C ILE A 152 6.93 -21.89 -2.48
N ALA A 153 7.16 -20.62 -2.78
CA ALA A 153 8.29 -19.86 -2.25
C ALA A 153 8.23 -19.77 -0.71
N GLY A 154 7.06 -19.47 -0.15
CA GLY A 154 6.80 -19.50 1.29
C GLY A 154 7.04 -20.88 1.92
N SER A 155 6.57 -21.95 1.28
CA SER A 155 6.78 -23.32 1.75
C SER A 155 8.27 -23.72 1.73
N LYS A 156 8.99 -23.35 0.66
CA LYS A 156 10.44 -23.58 0.55
C LYS A 156 11.23 -22.82 1.61
N THR A 157 10.89 -21.56 1.86
CA THR A 157 11.55 -20.76 2.90
C THR A 157 11.29 -21.33 4.30
N SER A 158 10.05 -21.73 4.59
CA SER A 158 9.68 -22.39 5.84
C SER A 158 10.41 -23.74 6.04
N TYR A 159 10.50 -24.56 4.99
CA TYR A 159 11.27 -25.80 5.02
C TYR A 159 12.75 -25.56 5.27
N ALA A 160 13.36 -24.59 4.55
CA ALA A 160 14.77 -24.23 4.74
C ALA A 160 15.05 -23.65 6.14
N GLN A 161 14.11 -22.90 6.72
CA GLN A 161 14.20 -22.45 8.11
C GLN A 161 14.14 -23.64 9.09
N SER A 162 13.22 -24.58 8.87
CA SER A 162 13.09 -25.78 9.70
C SER A 162 14.36 -26.65 9.66
N LEU A 163 14.94 -26.84 8.46
CA LEU A 163 16.19 -27.57 8.29
C LEU A 163 17.35 -26.89 9.04
N ARG A 164 17.50 -25.56 8.90
CA ARG A 164 18.50 -24.78 9.65
C ARG A 164 18.33 -24.89 11.16
N ARG A 165 17.10 -24.88 11.67
CA ARG A 165 16.81 -25.07 13.11
C ARG A 165 17.25 -26.46 13.58
N LEU A 166 17.00 -27.51 12.78
CA LEU A 166 17.45 -28.87 13.10
C LEU A 166 18.98 -28.99 13.07
N GLU A 167 19.65 -28.37 12.10
CA GLU A 167 21.10 -28.32 12.04
C GLU A 167 21.69 -27.59 13.26
N GLN A 168 21.14 -26.44 13.62
CA GLN A 168 21.52 -25.68 14.83
C GLN A 168 21.31 -26.51 16.10
N GLY A 169 20.17 -27.20 16.24
CA GLY A 169 19.91 -28.10 17.36
C GLY A 169 20.89 -29.28 17.41
N ARG A 170 21.24 -29.87 16.27
CA ARG A 170 22.25 -30.94 16.18
C ARG A 170 23.64 -30.46 16.56
N ILE A 171 24.03 -29.25 16.13
CA ILE A 171 25.30 -28.61 16.51
C ILE A 171 25.30 -28.32 18.01
N GLY A 172 24.24 -27.72 18.54
CA GLY A 172 24.08 -27.42 19.98
C GLY A 172 24.13 -28.68 20.85
N HIS A 173 23.45 -29.75 20.47
CA HIS A 173 23.49 -31.02 21.20
C HIS A 173 24.88 -31.69 21.13
N ARG A 174 25.61 -31.55 20.01
CA ARG A 174 27.02 -32.00 19.94
C ARG A 174 27.92 -31.19 20.88
N ALA A 175 27.76 -29.88 20.91
CA ALA A 175 28.49 -29.00 21.82
C ALA A 175 28.19 -29.32 23.29
N HIS A 176 26.90 -29.46 23.65
CA HIS A 176 26.50 -29.84 25.01
C HIS A 176 27.07 -31.20 25.43
N ARG A 177 26.99 -32.23 24.58
CA ARG A 177 27.61 -33.54 24.88
C ARG A 177 29.13 -33.46 25.04
N ALA A 178 29.82 -32.63 24.26
CA ALA A 178 31.24 -32.41 24.42
C ALA A 178 31.54 -31.78 25.79
N VAL A 179 30.82 -30.74 26.18
CA VAL A 179 30.96 -30.08 27.50
C VAL A 179 30.64 -31.05 28.64
N SER A 180 29.57 -31.85 28.56
CA SER A 180 29.24 -32.85 29.58
C SER A 180 30.34 -33.92 29.73
N ARG A 181 30.91 -34.40 28.62
CA ARG A 181 32.06 -35.32 28.65
C ARG A 181 33.28 -34.70 29.31
N TRP A 182 33.57 -33.44 29.01
CA TRP A 182 34.66 -32.69 29.64
C TRP A 182 34.42 -32.52 31.15
N ALA A 183 33.18 -32.19 31.56
CA ALA A 183 32.81 -32.03 32.96
C ALA A 183 32.86 -33.36 33.75
N ASP A 184 32.46 -34.47 33.13
CA ASP A 184 32.51 -35.81 33.72
C ASP A 184 33.96 -36.30 33.89
N GLY A 185 34.80 -36.13 32.86
CA GLY A 185 36.24 -36.39 32.95
C GLY A 185 36.95 -35.52 34.00
N SER A 186 36.42 -34.33 34.30
CA SER A 186 36.92 -33.44 35.36
C SER A 186 36.45 -33.84 36.76
N LYS A 187 35.30 -34.52 36.90
CA LYS A 187 34.84 -35.10 38.17
C LYS A 187 35.57 -36.41 38.49
N SER A 188 35.81 -37.25 37.49
CA SER A 188 36.60 -38.49 37.63
C SER A 188 38.04 -38.21 38.10
N ARG A 189 38.68 -37.15 37.60
CA ARG A 189 40.02 -36.71 38.07
C ARG A 189 40.02 -36.11 39.48
N ARG A 190 38.91 -35.53 39.95
CA ARG A 190 38.81 -34.98 41.32
C ARG A 190 38.51 -36.05 42.37
N GLY A 191 37.88 -37.17 42.01
CA GLY A 191 37.66 -38.31 42.92
C GLY A 191 38.89 -39.18 43.19
N LEU A 192 39.90 -39.13 42.31
CA LEU A 192 41.16 -39.88 42.46
C LEU A 192 42.22 -39.15 43.31
N GLY A 193 41.95 -37.93 43.77
CA GLY A 193 42.88 -37.11 44.56
C GLY A 193 42.61 -37.06 46.08
N ALA A 194 41.59 -37.75 46.60
CA ALA A 194 41.19 -37.68 48.01
C ALA A 194 41.58 -38.93 48.83
N ARG A 195 42.74 -39.55 48.54
CA ARG A 195 43.21 -40.71 49.32
C ARG A 195 44.73 -40.87 49.39
N LEU A 196 45.47 -39.78 49.47
CA LEU A 196 46.88 -39.75 49.91
C LEU A 196 47.19 -38.40 50.55
N GLU A 197 46.79 -38.20 51.81
CA GLU A 197 47.39 -37.22 52.74
C GLU A 197 46.71 -37.33 54.13
N ASN A 198 47.13 -38.31 54.94
CA ASN A 198 47.54 -38.14 56.34
C ASN A 198 47.84 -39.49 57.00
N ALA A 199 48.79 -39.42 57.94
CA ALA A 199 49.50 -40.45 58.68
C ALA A 199 48.64 -41.55 59.34
#